data_AF-A0A6L8I422-F1
#
_entry.id   AF-A0A6L8I422-F1
#
_cell.length_a   1.000
_cell.length_b   1.000
_cell.length_c   1.000
_cell.angle_alpha   90.00
_cell.angle_beta   90.00
_cell.angle_gamma   90.00
#
_symmetry.space_group_name_H-M   'P 1'
#
loop_
_entity.id
_entity.type
_entity.pdbx_description
1 polymer ?
#
loop_
_entity_poly.entity_id
_entity_poly.type
_entity_poly.pdbx_seq_one_letter_code
_entity_poly.pdbx_strand_id
1 'polypeptide(L)'
;MQGTANLNVMIKAARSAGRSLAKDFREVENLQASSKGAGDFVSRADIAAEGIIREILRDARPSYGWIGEERGEESGKDPTRHW
;
A
#
# COMPACT_ATOMS: atom_id res chain seq x y z
N MET A 1 -6.09 20.95 11.14
CA MET A 1 -7.31 20.13 11.03
C MET A 1 -7.11 18.87 11.86
N GLN A 2 -7.94 18.63 12.88
CA GLN A 2 -7.83 17.41 13.70
C GLN A 2 -8.50 16.27 12.92
N GLY A 3 -7.72 15.32 12.41
CA GLY A 3 -8.24 14.17 11.68
C GLY A 3 -8.89 13.16 12.63
N THR A 4 -9.91 12.44 12.14
CA THR A 4 -10.48 11.30 12.85
C THR A 4 -9.42 10.22 13.07
N ALA A 5 -9.63 9.32 14.03
CA ALA A 5 -8.69 8.22 14.28
C ALA A 5 -8.41 7.38 13.01
N ASN A 6 -9.42 7.19 12.16
CA ASN A 6 -9.28 6.49 10.88
C ASN A 6 -8.49 7.33 9.87
N LEU A 7 -8.77 8.62 9.74
CA LEU A 7 -8.01 9.49 8.84
C LEU A 7 -6.52 9.55 9.23
N ASN A 8 -6.22 9.58 10.53
CA ASN A 8 -4.83 9.60 11.01
C ASN A 8 -4.07 8.31 10.64
N VAL A 9 -4.71 7.13 10.72
CA VAL A 9 -4.07 5.89 10.28
C VAL A 9 -3.92 5.82 8.76
N MET A 10 -4.92 6.29 8.00
CA MET A 10 -4.84 6.37 6.53
C MET A 10 -3.67 7.24 6.07
N ILE A 11 -3.50 8.42 6.69
CA ILE A 11 -2.36 9.30 6.40
C ILE A 11 -1.04 8.63 6.74
N LYS A 12 -0.95 7.89 7.85
CA LYS A 12 0.27 7.15 8.24
C LYS A 12 0.60 6.05 7.21
N ALA A 13 -0.40 5.28 6.78
CA ALA A 13 -0.25 4.22 5.79
C ALA A 13 0.23 4.78 4.45
N ALA A 14 -0.48 5.78 3.92
CA ALA A 14 -0.14 6.44 2.65
C ALA A 14 1.27 7.05 2.66
N ARG A 15 1.65 7.74 3.73
CA ARG A 15 3.01 8.31 3.86
C ARG A 15 4.09 7.23 3.91
N SER A 16 3.80 6.07 4.46
CA SER A 16 4.77 4.97 4.59
C SER A 16 4.98 4.26 3.27
N ALA A 17 3.90 3.93 2.55
CA ALA A 17 3.98 3.40 1.20
C ALA A 17 4.63 4.40 0.23
N GLY A 18 4.28 5.70 0.31
CA GLY A 18 4.88 6.75 -0.51
C GLY A 18 6.39 6.90 -0.33
N ARG A 19 6.94 6.65 0.88
CA ARG A 19 8.39 6.61 1.08
C ARG A 19 9.05 5.42 0.38
N SER A 20 8.38 4.26 0.34
CA SER A 20 8.87 3.10 -0.41
C SER A 20 8.87 3.39 -1.90
N LEU A 21 7.74 3.86 -2.44
CA LEU A 21 7.61 4.23 -3.85
C LEU A 21 8.64 5.29 -4.27
N ALA A 22 8.87 6.32 -3.46
CA ALA A 22 9.87 7.34 -3.75
C ALA A 22 11.32 6.82 -3.71
N LYS A 23 11.59 5.75 -2.96
CA LYS A 23 12.88 5.04 -3.02
C LYS A 23 12.97 4.25 -4.32
N ASP A 24 11.94 3.45 -4.62
CA ASP A 24 11.91 2.60 -5.80
C ASP A 24 12.00 3.42 -7.09
N PHE A 25 11.30 4.56 -7.17
CA PHE A 25 11.37 5.48 -8.31
C PHE A 25 12.79 6.00 -8.59
N ARG A 26 13.57 6.29 -7.55
CA ARG A 26 14.98 6.72 -7.71
C ARG A 26 15.87 5.59 -8.24
N GLU A 27 15.53 4.34 -7.95
CA GLU A 27 16.23 3.17 -8.49
C GLU A 27 15.78 2.83 -9.93
N VAL A 28 14.55 3.20 -10.34
CA VAL A 28 14.09 3.05 -11.72
C VAL A 28 15.00 3.78 -12.69
N GLU A 29 15.44 4.99 -12.35
CA GLU A 29 16.38 5.77 -13.16
C GLU A 29 17.69 5.00 -13.40
N ASN A 30 18.14 4.22 -12.41
CA ASN A 30 19.33 3.36 -12.51
C ASN A 30 19.09 2.06 -13.30
N LEU A 31 17.83 1.65 -13.49
CA LEU A 31 17.45 0.38 -14.14
C LEU A 31 17.11 0.51 -15.63
N GLN A 32 17.07 1.73 -16.18
CA GLN A 32 16.72 2.00 -17.59
C GLN A 32 17.65 1.34 -18.63
N ALA A 33 18.72 0.67 -18.22
CA ALA A 33 19.59 -0.13 -19.09
C ALA A 33 19.01 -1.51 -19.50
N SER A 34 17.87 -1.95 -18.94
CA SER A 34 17.29 -3.28 -19.19
C SER A 34 15.85 -3.17 -19.73
N SER A 35 15.65 -3.34 -21.04
CA SER A 35 14.33 -3.19 -21.70
C SER A 35 13.30 -4.28 -21.38
N LYS A 36 13.67 -5.32 -20.61
CA LYS A 36 12.75 -6.40 -20.18
C LYS A 36 12.26 -6.27 -18.74
N GLY A 37 12.79 -5.32 -17.94
CA GLY A 37 12.59 -5.29 -16.49
C GLY A 37 11.77 -4.13 -15.92
N ALA A 38 11.30 -3.18 -16.75
CA ALA A 38 10.58 -2.00 -16.26
C ALA A 38 9.17 -2.34 -15.73
N GLY A 39 8.40 -3.17 -16.45
CA GLY A 39 7.08 -3.62 -16.01
C GLY A 39 7.15 -4.40 -14.69
N ASP A 40 8.04 -5.40 -14.61
CA ASP A 40 8.26 -6.19 -13.40
C ASP A 40 8.75 -5.36 -12.22
N PHE A 41 9.47 -4.26 -12.47
CA PHE A 41 9.86 -3.34 -11.41
C PHE A 41 8.67 -2.58 -10.86
N VAL A 42 7.82 -2.01 -11.74
CA VAL A 42 6.62 -1.29 -11.35
C VAL A 42 5.68 -2.21 -10.57
N SER A 43 5.44 -3.43 -11.05
CA SER A 43 4.61 -4.41 -10.33
C SER A 43 5.17 -4.75 -8.95
N ARG A 44 6.49 -4.90 -8.80
CA ARG A 44 7.09 -5.16 -7.47
C ARG A 44 6.94 -3.97 -6.52
N ALA A 45 7.10 -2.74 -7.02
CA ALA A 45 6.93 -1.54 -6.23
C ALA A 45 5.46 -1.40 -5.78
N ASP A 46 4.51 -1.74 -6.66
CA ASP A 46 3.09 -1.68 -6.36
C ASP A 46 2.67 -2.72 -5.31
N ILE A 47 3.06 -3.98 -5.48
CA ILE A 47 2.85 -5.06 -4.49
C ILE A 47 3.43 -4.70 -3.12
N ALA A 48 4.61 -4.07 -3.09
CA ALA A 48 5.26 -3.64 -1.85
C ALA A 48 4.49 -2.48 -1.19
N ALA A 49 4.05 -1.49 -1.98
CA ALA A 49 3.25 -0.38 -1.49
C ALA A 49 1.91 -0.85 -0.90
N GLU A 50 1.19 -1.74 -1.60
CA GLU A 50 -0.04 -2.33 -1.10
C GLU A 50 0.21 -3.11 0.22
N GLY A 51 1.28 -3.89 0.28
CA GLY A 51 1.67 -4.63 1.48
C GLY A 51 1.84 -3.72 2.71
N ILE A 52 2.54 -2.59 2.55
CA ILE A 52 2.75 -1.60 3.62
C ILE A 52 1.42 -0.97 4.07
N ILE A 53 0.55 -0.61 3.12
CA ILE A 53 -0.76 -0.02 3.43
C ILE A 53 -1.58 -1.02 4.24
N ARG A 54 -1.68 -2.25 3.74
CA ARG A 54 -2.45 -3.32 4.36
C ARG A 54 -1.99 -3.60 5.78
N GLU A 55 -0.69 -3.77 6.01
CA GLU A 55 -0.12 -4.02 7.33
C GLU A 55 -0.57 -2.95 8.34
N ILE A 56 -0.33 -1.67 8.02
CA ILE A 56 -0.63 -0.57 8.94
C ILE A 56 -2.15 -0.44 9.21
N LEU A 57 -2.98 -0.58 8.18
CA LEU A 57 -4.43 -0.40 8.30
C LEU A 57 -5.10 -1.59 9.03
N ARG A 58 -4.67 -2.81 8.73
CA ARG A 58 -5.18 -4.03 9.37
C ARG A 58 -4.73 -4.15 10.82
N ASP A 59 -3.54 -3.69 11.17
CA ASP A 59 -3.09 -3.63 12.57
C ASP A 59 -3.93 -2.64 13.38
N ALA A 60 -4.27 -1.49 12.80
CA ALA A 60 -5.07 -0.48 13.48
C ALA A 60 -6.56 -0.85 13.62
N ARG A 61 -7.11 -1.61 12.67
CA ARG A 61 -8.50 -2.13 12.71
C ARG A 61 -8.56 -3.59 12.28
N PRO A 62 -8.23 -4.55 13.16
CA PRO A 62 -8.19 -5.97 12.82
C PRO A 62 -9.54 -6.59 12.44
N SER A 63 -10.66 -5.91 12.73
CA SER A 63 -12.01 -6.38 12.38
C SER A 63 -12.44 -5.99 10.97
N TYR A 64 -11.81 -5.00 10.33
CA TYR A 64 -12.21 -4.51 9.02
C TYR A 64 -11.80 -5.50 7.91
N GLY A 65 -12.58 -5.55 6.84
CA GLY A 65 -12.19 -6.20 5.60
C GLY A 65 -11.07 -5.45 4.87
N TRP A 66 -10.61 -6.01 3.77
CA TRP A 66 -9.58 -5.44 2.89
C TRP A 66 -10.04 -5.52 1.44
N ILE A 67 -9.87 -4.44 0.68
CA ILE A 67 -10.00 -4.44 -0.78
C ILE A 67 -8.75 -3.79 -1.38
N GLY A 68 -7.92 -4.59 -2.05
CA GLY A 68 -6.71 -4.13 -2.74
C GLY A 68 -6.71 -4.53 -4.21
N GLU A 69 -5.95 -3.79 -5.02
CA GLU A 69 -5.80 -4.05 -6.47
C GLU A 69 -5.00 -5.34 -6.69
N GLU A 70 -3.90 -5.52 -5.95
CA GLU A 70 -2.95 -6.61 -6.15
C GLU A 70 -3.34 -7.89 -5.42
N ARG A 71 -4.04 -7.78 -4.28
CA ARG A 71 -4.43 -8.93 -3.42
C ARG A 71 -5.92 -9.25 -3.44
N GLY A 72 -6.73 -8.44 -4.12
CA GLY A 72 -8.18 -8.60 -4.15
C GLY A 72 -8.84 -8.32 -2.80
N GLU A 73 -9.97 -8.99 -2.57
CA GLU A 73 -10.83 -8.75 -1.41
C GLU A 73 -10.66 -9.82 -0.32
N GLU A 74 -10.63 -9.39 0.95
CA GLU A 74 -10.72 -10.26 2.12
C GLU A 74 -11.81 -9.77 3.06
N SER A 75 -12.78 -10.63 3.37
CA SER A 75 -13.86 -10.29 4.31
C SER A 75 -13.33 -10.09 5.73
N GLY A 76 -13.79 -9.02 6.37
CA GLY A 76 -13.52 -8.74 7.79
C GLY A 76 -14.50 -9.43 8.73
N LYS A 77 -14.22 -9.34 10.03
CA LYS A 77 -15.18 -9.75 11.09
C LYS A 77 -16.36 -8.78 11.18
N ASP A 78 -16.12 -7.51 10.90
CA ASP A 78 -17.16 -6.50 10.78
C ASP A 78 -17.60 -6.44 9.30
N PRO A 79 -18.81 -6.91 8.95
CA PRO A 79 -19.27 -6.93 7.57
C PRO A 79 -19.62 -5.53 7.03
N THR A 80 -19.62 -4.49 7.89
CA THR A 80 -20.01 -3.13 7.51
C THR A 80 -18.81 -2.23 7.21
N ARG A 81 -17.59 -2.75 7.34
CA ARG A 81 -16.35 -1.97 7.22
C ARG A 81 -15.29 -2.72 6.43
N HIS A 82 -14.68 -2.05 5.46
CA HIS A 82 -13.45 -2.46 4.82
C HIS A 82 -12.50 -1.27 4.71
N TRP A 83 -11.22 -1.57 4.62
CA TRP A 83 -10.22 -0.67 4.07
C TRP A 83 -10.13 -0.83 2.56
#